data_AF-A0A8J7GMW7-F1
#
_entry.id   AF-A0A8J7GMW7-F1
#
_cell.length_a   1.000
_cell.length_b   1.000
_cell.length_c   1.000
_cell.angle_alpha   90.00
_cell.angle_beta   90.00
_cell.angle_gamma   90.00
#
_symmetry.space_group_name_H-M   'P 1'
#
loop_
_entity.id
_entity.type
_entity.pdbx_description
1 polymer ?
#
loop_
_entity_poly.entity_id
_entity_poly.type
_entity_poly.pdbx_seq_one_letter_code
_entity_poly.pdbx_strand_id
1 'polypeptide(L)' 'MKDFGRRGGEDPDRGLRGLIGPGSSQVSVGAALRARDAARPTAEDLATAEEAVVVVRRNWVPPEQLS' A
#
# COMPACT_ATOMS: atom_id res chain seq x y z
N MET A 1 1.16 -26.85 -10.21
CA MET A 1 0.81 -25.50 -9.69
C MET A 1 0.31 -25.72 -8.28
N LYS A 2 1.04 -25.24 -7.26
CA LYS A 2 0.82 -25.64 -5.86
C LYS A 2 -0.25 -24.78 -5.21
N ASP A 3 -1.13 -25.46 -4.47
CA ASP A 3 -2.30 -24.94 -3.76
C ASP A 3 -1.95 -23.96 -2.64
N PHE A 4 -2.62 -22.81 -2.61
CA PHE A 4 -2.77 -21.98 -1.41
C PHE A 4 -4.15 -22.28 -0.80
N GLY A 5 -4.19 -23.22 0.15
CA GLY A 5 -5.32 -23.33 1.08
C GLY A 5 -5.54 -22.00 1.80
N ARG A 6 -6.75 -21.61 2.21
CA ARG A 6 -7.73 -22.40 2.97
C ARG A 6 -9.11 -21.74 2.86
N ARG A 7 -10.14 -22.57 2.72
CA ARG A 7 -11.56 -22.26 2.90
C ARG A 7 -11.79 -21.33 4.09
N GLY A 8 -12.14 -20.07 3.84
CA GLY A 8 -12.83 -19.23 4.79
C GLY A 8 -14.32 -19.42 4.53
N GLY A 9 -15.06 -19.87 5.54
CA GLY A 9 -16.51 -20.10 5.44
C GLY A 9 -17.25 -18.89 4.87
N GLU A 10 -18.43 -19.15 4.33
CA GLU A 10 -19.43 -18.17 3.92
C GLU A 10 -19.83 -17.31 5.13
N ASP A 11 -18.97 -16.36 5.50
CA ASP A 11 -19.34 -15.23 6.32
C ASP A 11 -20.12 -14.28 5.40
N PRO A 12 -21.45 -14.16 5.57
CA PRO A 12 -22.28 -13.29 4.73
C PRO A 12 -21.79 -11.83 4.78
N ASP A 13 -21.13 -11.43 5.87
CA ASP A 13 -20.58 -10.09 6.03
C ASP A 13 -19.30 -9.90 5.19
N ARG A 14 -18.60 -10.97 4.78
CA ARG A 14 -17.42 -10.88 3.90
C ARG A 14 -17.80 -10.34 2.52
N GLY A 15 -18.94 -10.77 1.99
CA GLY A 15 -19.49 -10.24 0.73
C GLY A 15 -19.85 -8.76 0.86
N LEU A 16 -20.48 -8.39 1.97
CA LEU A 16 -20.91 -7.01 2.25
C LEU A 16 -19.71 -6.06 2.50
N ARG A 17 -18.64 -6.53 3.17
CA ARG A 17 -17.38 -5.77 3.34
C ARG A 17 -16.68 -5.50 2.00
N GLY A 18 -16.86 -6.36 1.01
CA GLY A 18 -16.40 -6.13 -0.36
C GLY A 18 -17.16 -5.02 -1.08
N LEU A 19 -18.40 -4.73 -0.68
CA LEU A 19 -19.27 -3.71 -1.26
C LEU A 19 -19.16 -2.34 -0.56
N ILE A 20 -18.83 -2.32 0.73
CA ILE A 20 -18.75 -1.11 1.56
C ILE A 20 -17.29 -0.69 1.86
N GLY A 21 -16.31 -1.58 1.65
CA GLY A 21 -14.87 -1.31 1.76
C GLY A 21 -14.19 -1.08 0.40
N PRO A 22 -12.85 -0.89 0.36
CA PRO A 22 -12.08 -0.62 -0.87
C PRO A 22 -12.06 -1.79 -1.89
N GLY A 23 -12.97 -2.75 -1.79
CA GLY A 23 -12.98 -3.97 -2.58
C GLY A 23 -11.78 -4.89 -2.31
N SER A 24 -11.67 -5.96 -3.09
CA SER A 24 -10.50 -6.83 -3.08
C SER A 24 -9.32 -6.18 -3.83
N SER A 25 -8.12 -6.22 -3.25
CA SER A 25 -6.89 -5.76 -3.91
C SER A 25 -6.70 -6.44 -5.28
N GLN A 26 -6.35 -5.66 -6.29
CA GLN A 26 -6.06 -6.16 -7.65
C GLN A 26 -4.66 -6.81 -7.76
N VAL A 27 -3.78 -6.60 -6.79
CA VAL A 27 -2.43 -7.16 -6.76
C VAL A 27 -2.19 -7.96 -5.49
N SER A 28 -1.46 -9.07 -5.64
CA SER A 28 -1.01 -9.86 -4.48
C SER A 28 0.06 -9.10 -3.70
N VAL A 29 0.22 -9.41 -2.41
CA VAL A 29 1.25 -8.81 -1.56
C VAL A 29 2.64 -8.96 -2.17
N GLY A 30 2.99 -10.16 -2.66
CA GLY A 30 4.29 -10.39 -3.29
C GLY A 30 4.51 -9.58 -4.57
N ALA A 31 3.47 -9.39 -5.39
CA ALA A 31 3.54 -8.54 -6.56
C ALA A 31 3.74 -7.06 -6.17
N ALA A 32 3.03 -6.59 -5.14
CA ALA A 32 3.17 -5.23 -4.63
C ALA A 32 4.57 -4.96 -4.06
N LEU A 33 5.12 -5.90 -3.29
CA LEU A 33 6.48 -5.78 -2.75
C LEU A 33 7.53 -5.71 -3.86
N ARG A 34 7.42 -6.58 -4.88
CA ARG A 34 8.34 -6.52 -6.03
C ARG A 34 8.19 -5.24 -6.85
N ALA A 35 6.97 -4.75 -7.04
CA ALA A 35 6.73 -3.47 -7.71
C ALA A 35 7.40 -2.32 -6.93
N ARG A 36 7.32 -2.33 -5.59
CA ARG A 36 8.00 -1.35 -4.74
C ARG A 36 9.53 -1.42 -4.90
N ASP A 37 10.09 -2.62 -4.93
CA ASP A 37 11.55 -2.79 -5.11
C ASP A 37 12.01 -2.32 -6.48
N ALA A 38 11.24 -2.60 -7.54
CA ALA A 38 11.53 -2.15 -8.89
C ALA A 38 11.38 -0.63 -9.06
N ALA A 39 10.47 -0.02 -8.30
CA ALA A 39 10.20 1.42 -8.33
C ALA A 39 11.08 2.23 -7.36
N ARG A 40 12.21 1.67 -6.92
CA ARG A 40 13.11 2.39 -6.00
C ARG A 40 13.70 3.62 -6.70
N PRO A 41 13.51 4.84 -6.16
CA PRO A 41 14.05 6.06 -6.77
C PRO A 41 15.58 6.00 -6.91
N THR A 42 16.07 6.53 -8.02
CA THR A 42 17.50 6.75 -8.23
C THR A 42 17.99 7.99 -7.46
N ALA A 43 19.31 8.18 -7.40
CA ALA A 43 19.88 9.39 -6.82
C ALA A 43 19.50 10.66 -7.59
N GLU A 44 19.35 10.57 -8.92
CA GLU A 44 18.91 11.69 -9.76
C GLU A 44 17.45 12.06 -9.50
N ASP A 45 16.59 11.05 -9.31
CA ASP A 45 15.18 11.28 -8.92
C ASP A 45 15.10 12.03 -7.58
N LEU A 46 15.96 11.66 -6.61
CA LEU A 46 16.03 12.34 -5.32
C LEU A 46 16.54 13.77 -5.45
N ALA A 47 17.63 14.01 -6.18
CA ALA A 47 18.17 15.34 -6.41
C ALA A 47 17.14 16.25 -7.12
N THR A 48 16.43 15.71 -8.11
CA THR A 48 15.35 16.43 -8.79
C THR A 48 14.20 16.75 -7.83
N ALA A 49 13.84 15.80 -6.96
CA ALA A 49 12.79 16.00 -5.99
C ALA A 49 13.14 17.06 -4.94
N GLU A 50 14.40 17.12 -4.50
CA GLU A 50 14.90 18.13 -3.55
C GLU A 50 14.69 19.56 -4.08
N GLU A 51 14.93 19.78 -5.38
CA GLU A 51 14.76 21.09 -6.01
C GLU A 51 13.30 21.42 -6.37
N ALA A 52 12.53 20.41 -6.79
CA ALA A 52 11.23 20.65 -7.44
C ALA A 52 9.99 20.37 -6.57
N VAL A 53 10.10 19.52 -5.53
CA VAL A 53 8.93 19.05 -4.78
C VAL A 53 8.61 19.96 -3.60
N VAL A 54 7.44 20.60 -3.65
CA VAL A 54 6.91 21.38 -2.52
C VAL A 54 6.09 20.48 -1.58
N VAL A 55 6.61 20.23 -0.37
CA VAL A 55 5.91 19.44 0.65
C VAL A 55 4.91 20.32 1.42
N VAL A 56 3.62 20.11 1.19
CA VAL A 56 2.53 20.84 1.88
C VAL A 56 1.97 20.00 3.03
N ARG A 57 2.04 20.50 4.27
CA ARG A 57 1.55 19.80 5.48
C ARG A 57 0.30 20.47 6.07
N ARG A 58 -0.85 20.29 5.43
CA ARG A 58 -2.14 20.80 5.96
C ARG A 58 -2.68 19.86 7.02
N ASN A 59 -3.05 20.40 8.19
CA ASN A 59 -3.65 19.66 9.31
C ASN A 59 -2.84 18.43 9.77
N TRP A 60 -1.53 18.41 9.48
CA TRP A 60 -0.67 17.31 9.87
C TRP A 60 -0.25 17.45 11.33
N VAL A 61 -0.57 16.45 12.13
CA VAL A 61 -0.12 16.34 13.52
C VAL A 61 1.08 15.39 13.55
N PRO A 62 2.26 15.84 13.99
CA PRO A 62 3.41 14.96 14.13
C PRO A 62 3.08 13.80 15.08
N PRO A 63 3.43 12.55 14.73
CA PRO A 63 3.32 11.45 15.67
C PRO A 63 4.26 11.69 16.86
N GLU A 64 3.85 11.25 18.05
CA GLU A 64 4.74 11.24 19.21
C GLU A 64 5.98 10.40 18.89
N GLN A 65 7.14 10.86 19.36
CA GLN A 65 8.38 10.13 19.18
C GLN A 65 8.26 8.79 19.91
N LEU A 66 8.19 7.71 19.14
CA LEU A 66 8.31 6.36 19.68
C LEU A 66 9.74 6.21 20.20
N SER A 67 9.87 6.23 21.52
CA SER A 67 11.12 6.04 22.28
C SER A 67 11.56 4.58 22.27
#